data_AF-A0A847HX61-F1
#
_entry.id   AF-A0A847HX61-F1
#
_cell.length_a   1.000
_cell.length_b   1.000
_cell.length_c   1.000
_cell.angle_alpha   90.00
_cell.angle_beta   90.00
_cell.angle_gamma   90.00
#
_symmetry.space_group_name_H-M   'P 1'
#
loop_
_entity.id
_entity.type
_entity.pdbx_description
1 polymer ?
#
loop_
_entity_poly.entity_id
_entity_poly.type
_entity_poly.pdbx_seq_one_letter_code
_entity_poly.pdbx_strand_id
1 'polypeptide(L)'
;MPHPAPWPVRLALLLALLLGVAHAEVCRQELTLALPDPVLERAPTGIDAARALKRAVDLVEPALPPLSHGAAVPLPEDDPDYGVVKYLVDRRLLPETWRPDGLDGATWGAMLSGFLGWYELPRVSPGPPTTVDELVADMGAVLARVADAIRPAALLATDPADGDRTTFWAIIWNWTIYPRLLVVRPSGDATAQPRDVLPRLSNCAVKIDAYISAPQETAKSLFITHNSSRMYVVASDPSLEALWPYQVPPGEELEAFGYQHPDLEGVDVFAAVFDGPSVGIGTLLGMLPRVRTNISPFGLGRYLEIP
;
A
#
# COMPACT_ATOMS: atom_id res chain seq x y z
N MET A 1 52.30 -18.23 8.03
CA MET A 1 52.01 -17.17 7.03
C MET A 1 50.71 -17.56 6.33
N PRO A 2 49.60 -16.83 6.53
CA PRO A 2 48.32 -17.14 5.91
C PRO A 2 48.35 -16.75 4.42
N HIS A 3 48.00 -17.69 3.53
CA HIS A 3 47.86 -17.41 2.10
C HIS A 3 46.64 -16.52 1.84
N PRO A 4 46.76 -15.49 0.99
CA PRO A 4 45.61 -14.67 0.61
C PRO A 4 44.61 -15.52 -0.18
N ALA A 5 43.33 -15.42 0.18
CA ALA A 5 42.25 -16.09 -0.54
C ALA A 5 42.25 -15.72 -2.04
N PRO A 6 41.97 -16.68 -2.95
CA PRO A 6 41.99 -16.46 -4.38
C PRO A 6 40.95 -15.42 -4.82
N TRP A 7 41.30 -14.59 -5.81
CA TRP A 7 40.50 -13.49 -6.36
C TRP A 7 38.99 -13.78 -6.54
N PRO A 8 38.53 -14.93 -7.09
CA PRO A 8 37.10 -15.21 -7.24
C PRO A 8 36.34 -15.25 -5.91
N VAL A 9 36.99 -15.64 -4.81
CA VAL A 9 36.37 -15.67 -3.46
C VAL A 9 36.16 -14.25 -2.93
N ARG A 10 37.10 -13.34 -3.20
CA ARG A 10 36.97 -11.92 -2.81
C ARG A 10 35.86 -11.20 -3.58
N LEU A 11 35.68 -11.53 -4.87
CA LEU A 11 34.62 -10.95 -5.70
C LEU A 11 33.23 -11.45 -5.25
N ALA A 12 33.10 -12.74 -4.94
CA ALA A 12 31.86 -13.32 -4.44
C ALA A 12 31.46 -12.76 -3.07
N LEU A 13 32.43 -12.54 -2.16
CA LEU A 13 32.19 -11.88 -0.87
C LEU A 13 31.78 -10.42 -1.02
N LEU A 14 32.39 -9.67 -1.95
CA LEU A 14 32.01 -8.29 -2.25
C LEU A 14 30.60 -8.20 -2.88
N LEU A 15 30.26 -9.10 -3.80
CA LEU A 15 28.90 -9.19 -4.36
C LEU A 15 27.86 -9.58 -3.31
N ALA A 16 28.18 -10.53 -2.41
CA ALA A 16 27.29 -10.90 -1.31
C ALA A 16 27.12 -9.76 -0.28
N LEU A 17 28.17 -8.99 0.00
CA LEU A 17 28.11 -7.78 0.84
C LEU A 17 27.30 -6.67 0.17
N LEU A 18 27.45 -6.46 -1.14
CA LEU A 18 26.70 -5.45 -1.91
C LEU A 18 25.23 -5.83 -2.12
N LEU A 19 24.90 -7.13 -2.19
CA LEU A 19 23.51 -7.60 -2.23
C LEU A 19 22.80 -7.44 -0.88
N GLY A 20 23.53 -7.48 0.24
CA GLY A 20 22.97 -7.25 1.59
C GLY A 20 22.63 -5.79 1.90
N VAL A 21 23.36 -4.82 1.33
CA VAL A 21 23.11 -3.38 1.53
C VAL A 21 21.89 -2.87 0.75
N ALA A 22 21.54 -3.49 -0.39
CA ALA A 22 20.40 -3.05 -1.18
C ALA A 22 19.04 -3.23 -0.46
N HIS A 23 18.97 -4.09 0.56
CA HIS A 23 17.75 -4.30 1.36
C HIS A 23 17.66 -3.36 2.58
N ALA A 24 18.75 -2.67 2.94
CA ALA A 24 18.84 -1.87 4.15
C ALA A 24 18.29 -0.43 4.02
N GLU A 25 17.82 -0.03 2.83
CA GLU A 25 17.37 1.35 2.55
C GLU A 25 15.89 1.49 2.19
N VAL A 26 15.11 0.40 2.22
CA VAL A 26 13.69 0.44 1.84
C VAL A 26 12.94 1.47 2.69
N CYS A 27 12.46 2.53 2.04
CA CYS A 27 11.74 3.65 2.63
C CYS A 27 12.42 4.37 3.78
N ARG A 28 13.75 4.28 3.91
CA ARG A 28 14.46 4.85 5.06
C ARG A 28 14.21 6.36 5.22
N GLN A 29 14.19 7.08 4.10
CA GLN A 29 13.92 8.52 4.09
C GLN A 29 12.48 8.81 4.57
N GLU A 30 11.50 8.11 4.04
CA GLU A 30 10.08 8.28 4.34
C GLU A 30 9.76 7.93 5.80
N LEU A 31 10.41 6.89 6.34
CA LEU A 31 10.30 6.49 7.74
C LEU A 31 10.94 7.54 8.66
N THR A 32 12.12 8.04 8.32
CA THR A 32 12.82 9.06 9.11
C THR A 32 12.06 10.38 9.15
N LEU A 33 11.46 10.79 8.03
CA LEU A 33 10.66 12.02 7.95
C LEU A 33 9.39 11.99 8.82
N ALA A 34 8.92 10.81 9.22
CA ALA A 34 7.77 10.68 10.11
C ALA A 34 8.13 10.86 11.60
N LEU A 35 9.42 10.85 11.93
CA LEU A 35 9.91 10.94 13.31
C LEU A 35 9.92 12.40 13.81
N PRO A 36 9.70 12.62 15.11
CA PRO A 36 9.61 13.97 15.68
C PRO A 36 10.99 14.65 15.78
N ASP A 37 12.06 13.87 15.93
CA ASP A 37 13.44 14.35 16.02
C ASP A 37 14.30 13.60 14.98
N PRO A 38 15.01 14.33 14.08
CA PRO A 38 15.85 13.75 13.05
C PRO A 38 17.14 13.09 13.56
N VAL A 39 17.50 13.24 14.84
CA VAL A 39 18.68 12.59 15.42
C VAL A 39 18.44 11.09 15.56
N LEU A 40 19.18 10.27 14.80
CA LEU A 40 18.99 8.81 14.75
C LEU A 40 19.76 8.03 15.83
N GLU A 41 20.86 8.59 16.36
CA GLU A 41 21.76 7.93 17.33
C GLU A 41 21.26 7.98 18.78
N ARG A 42 20.01 8.39 19.00
CA ARG A 42 19.38 8.43 20.33
C ARG A 42 18.62 7.14 20.61
N ALA A 43 18.35 6.87 21.88
CA ALA A 43 17.47 5.78 22.27
C ALA A 43 16.05 5.99 21.70
N PRO A 44 15.42 4.93 21.13
CA PRO A 44 14.07 5.01 20.61
C PRO A 44 13.03 5.00 21.73
N THR A 45 11.90 5.66 21.48
CA THR A 45 10.72 5.67 22.34
C THR A 45 9.59 4.84 21.72
N GLY A 46 8.53 4.57 22.49
CA GLY A 46 7.33 3.96 21.93
C GLY A 46 6.62 4.86 20.91
N ILE A 47 6.72 6.19 21.06
CA ILE A 47 6.21 7.16 20.08
C ILE A 47 6.95 7.06 18.74
N ASP A 48 8.29 6.92 18.77
CA ASP A 48 9.07 6.70 17.54
C ASP A 48 8.61 5.43 16.81
N ALA A 49 8.41 4.33 17.55
CA ALA A 49 7.90 3.08 17.01
C ALA A 49 6.49 3.21 16.41
N ALA A 50 5.60 3.93 17.10
CA ALA A 50 4.24 4.17 16.64
C ALA A 50 4.22 5.01 15.34
N ARG A 51 5.02 6.08 15.27
CA ARG A 51 5.13 6.91 14.06
C ARG A 51 5.73 6.14 12.89
N ALA A 52 6.81 5.40 13.11
CA ALA A 52 7.43 4.57 12.08
C ALA A 52 6.47 3.50 11.56
N LEU A 53 5.74 2.83 12.45
CA LEU A 53 4.76 1.81 12.06
C LEU A 53 3.58 2.42 11.31
N LYS A 54 3.00 3.53 11.80
CA LYS A 54 1.91 4.20 11.07
C LYS A 54 2.40 4.61 9.68
N ARG A 55 3.60 5.19 9.57
CA ARG A 55 4.17 5.57 8.28
C ARG A 55 4.34 4.38 7.34
N ALA A 56 4.81 3.25 7.86
CA ALA A 56 4.90 2.01 7.10
C ALA A 56 3.53 1.53 6.60
N VAL A 57 2.50 1.60 7.45
CA VAL A 57 1.12 1.29 7.05
C VAL A 57 0.65 2.27 5.97
N ASP A 58 0.86 3.59 6.13
CA ASP A 58 0.43 4.58 5.13
C ASP A 58 1.11 4.35 3.76
N LEU A 59 2.36 3.88 3.74
CA LEU A 59 3.11 3.57 2.52
C LEU A 59 2.59 2.33 1.79
N VAL A 60 2.10 1.33 2.51
CA VAL A 60 1.62 0.05 1.95
C VAL A 60 0.10 0.03 1.79
N GLU A 61 -0.64 0.78 2.59
CA GLU A 61 -2.10 0.77 2.62
C GLU A 61 -2.67 2.17 2.41
N PRO A 62 -2.45 2.79 1.24
CA PRO A 62 -3.01 4.10 0.94
C PRO A 62 -4.55 4.02 0.94
N ALA A 63 -5.20 5.09 1.40
CA ALA A 63 -6.66 5.15 1.56
C ALA A 63 -7.24 3.87 2.23
N LEU A 64 -6.61 3.39 3.31
CA LEU A 64 -7.15 2.30 4.11
C LEU A 64 -8.39 2.78 4.87
N PRO A 65 -9.56 2.13 4.73
CA PRO A 65 -10.77 2.50 5.47
C PRO A 65 -10.54 2.56 6.98
N PRO A 66 -11.31 3.38 7.72
CA PRO A 66 -11.28 3.37 9.17
C PRO A 66 -11.72 1.99 9.69
N LEU A 67 -10.79 1.28 10.33
CA LEU A 67 -11.04 0.03 11.04
C LEU A 67 -11.12 0.36 12.53
N SER A 68 -12.27 0.78 13.06
CA SER A 68 -12.36 1.12 14.49
C SER A 68 -12.84 -0.07 15.33
N HIS A 69 -12.14 -0.32 16.43
CA HIS A 69 -12.51 -1.35 17.41
C HIS A 69 -12.92 -0.76 18.77
N GLY A 70 -13.02 0.58 18.88
CA GLY A 70 -13.52 1.26 20.08
C GLY A 70 -12.68 1.06 21.34
N ALA A 71 -11.40 0.72 21.21
CA ALA A 71 -10.49 0.55 22.34
C ALA A 71 -10.00 1.91 22.87
N ALA A 72 -9.70 1.96 24.17
CA ALA A 72 -9.15 3.15 24.81
C ALA A 72 -7.75 3.46 24.26
N VAL A 73 -7.51 4.71 23.89
CA VAL A 73 -6.20 5.19 23.43
C VAL A 73 -5.35 5.50 24.66
N PRO A 74 -4.13 4.94 24.79
CA PRO A 74 -3.26 5.13 25.96
C PRO A 74 -2.52 6.48 25.94
N LEU A 75 -3.20 7.55 25.52
CA LEU A 75 -2.71 8.93 25.51
C LEU A 75 -3.87 9.91 25.79
N PRO A 76 -3.58 11.09 26.38
CA PRO A 76 -4.53 12.21 26.41
C PRO A 76 -4.94 12.67 25.00
N GLU A 77 -6.18 13.15 24.82
CA GLU A 77 -6.68 13.61 23.51
C GLU A 77 -5.95 14.85 22.96
N ASP A 78 -5.35 15.66 23.84
CA ASP A 78 -4.58 16.85 23.50
C ASP A 78 -3.10 16.54 23.18
N ASP A 79 -2.67 15.29 23.31
CA ASP A 79 -1.32 14.86 22.94
C ASP A 79 -1.13 14.94 21.41
N PRO A 80 -0.02 15.53 20.91
CA PRO A 80 0.22 15.65 19.47
C PRO A 80 0.31 14.30 18.73
N ASP A 81 0.56 13.21 19.46
CA ASP A 81 0.64 11.84 18.96
C ASP A 81 -0.66 11.05 19.11
N TYR A 82 -1.70 11.63 19.71
CA TYR A 82 -2.97 10.95 19.94
C TYR A 82 -3.55 10.34 18.66
N GLY A 83 -3.55 11.09 17.54
CA GLY A 83 -4.05 10.59 16.26
C GLY A 83 -3.26 9.39 15.71
N VAL A 84 -1.94 9.39 15.90
CA VAL A 84 -1.06 8.28 15.47
C VAL A 84 -1.32 7.03 16.30
N VAL A 85 -1.37 7.18 17.62
CA VAL A 85 -1.60 6.06 18.54
C VAL A 85 -3.02 5.53 18.38
N LYS A 86 -4.02 6.42 18.28
CA LYS A 86 -5.41 6.05 17.99
C LYS A 86 -5.51 5.21 16.72
N TYR A 87 -4.87 5.65 15.64
CA TYR A 87 -4.85 4.93 14.37
C TYR A 87 -4.38 3.47 14.52
N LEU A 88 -3.30 3.24 15.28
CA LEU A 88 -2.73 1.91 15.50
C LEU A 88 -3.54 1.06 16.48
N VAL A 89 -4.09 1.67 17.55
CA VAL A 89 -4.98 1.01 18.51
C VAL A 89 -6.23 0.51 17.82
N ASP A 90 -6.88 1.38 17.04
CA ASP A 90 -8.05 1.02 16.24
C ASP A 90 -7.74 -0.17 15.32
N ARG A 91 -6.51 -0.28 14.83
CA ARG A 91 -6.03 -1.35 13.94
C ARG A 91 -5.41 -2.56 14.65
N ARG A 92 -5.42 -2.60 15.99
CA ARG A 92 -4.81 -3.65 16.81
C ARG A 92 -3.33 -3.89 16.50
N LEU A 93 -2.62 -2.84 16.07
CA LEU A 93 -1.19 -2.86 15.78
C LEU A 93 -0.33 -2.44 16.97
N LEU A 94 -0.98 -1.99 18.05
CA LEU A 94 -0.32 -1.60 19.29
C LEU A 94 -0.60 -2.64 20.39
N PRO A 95 0.42 -3.35 20.91
CA PRO A 95 0.23 -4.29 22.00
C PRO A 95 -0.05 -3.56 23.33
N GLU A 96 -0.71 -4.24 24.27
CA GLU A 96 -1.04 -3.68 25.60
C GLU A 96 0.20 -3.28 26.43
N THR A 97 1.37 -3.86 26.11
CA THR A 97 2.65 -3.55 26.77
C THR A 97 3.27 -2.25 26.28
N TRP A 98 2.79 -1.68 25.17
CA TRP A 98 3.34 -0.44 24.62
C TRP A 98 3.20 0.74 25.58
N ARG A 99 4.24 1.57 25.67
CA ARG A 99 4.27 2.79 26.48
C ARG A 99 4.90 3.92 25.66
N PRO A 100 4.49 5.19 25.85
CA PRO A 100 5.03 6.31 25.07
C PRO A 100 6.55 6.45 25.20
N ASP A 101 7.08 6.39 26.42
CA ASP A 101 8.47 6.75 26.73
C ASP A 101 9.47 5.59 26.57
N GLY A 102 9.01 4.38 26.24
CA GLY A 102 9.88 3.20 26.27
C GLY A 102 9.50 2.13 25.25
N LEU A 103 10.52 1.46 24.73
CA LEU A 103 10.38 0.39 23.75
C LEU A 103 11.30 -0.78 24.10
N ASP A 104 10.72 -1.87 24.60
CA ASP A 104 11.44 -3.13 24.74
C ASP A 104 11.31 -4.00 23.47
N GLY A 105 12.20 -4.97 23.32
CA GLY A 105 12.24 -5.83 22.13
C GLY A 105 11.00 -6.71 21.97
N ALA A 106 10.34 -7.11 23.06
CA ALA A 106 9.12 -7.91 23.00
C ALA A 106 7.94 -7.10 22.45
N THR A 107 7.78 -5.87 22.92
CA THR A 107 6.79 -4.91 22.45
C THR A 107 7.06 -4.56 20.99
N TRP A 108 8.31 -4.27 20.63
CA TRP A 108 8.67 -3.98 19.25
C TRP A 108 8.41 -5.15 18.31
N GLY A 109 8.86 -6.35 18.68
CA GLY A 109 8.60 -7.57 17.91
C GLY A 109 7.11 -7.88 17.77
N ALA A 110 6.29 -7.60 18.79
CA ALA A 110 4.85 -7.75 18.71
C ALA A 110 4.21 -6.75 17.73
N MET A 111 4.64 -5.49 17.72
CA MET A 111 4.17 -4.47 16.75
C MET A 111 4.50 -4.89 15.31
N LEU A 112 5.76 -5.24 15.05
CA LEU A 112 6.20 -5.69 13.72
C LEU A 112 5.46 -6.96 13.26
N SER A 113 5.32 -7.92 14.17
CA SER A 113 4.61 -9.17 13.89
C SER A 113 3.12 -8.97 13.66
N GLY A 114 2.50 -8.00 14.35
CA GLY A 114 1.11 -7.62 14.12
C GLY A 114 0.89 -7.13 12.70
N PHE A 115 1.77 -6.26 12.21
CA PHE A 115 1.70 -5.74 10.84
C PHE A 115 1.99 -6.82 9.79
N LEU A 116 3.03 -7.63 9.97
CA LEU A 116 3.31 -8.79 9.12
C LEU A 116 2.14 -9.79 9.07
N GLY A 117 1.41 -9.92 10.18
CA GLY A 117 0.24 -10.79 10.29
C GLY A 117 -0.91 -10.42 9.35
N TRP A 118 -1.03 -9.16 8.93
CA TRP A 118 -2.03 -8.74 7.93
C TRP A 118 -1.81 -9.37 6.56
N TYR A 119 -0.58 -9.80 6.28
CA TYR A 119 -0.16 -10.41 5.03
C TYR A 119 0.19 -11.90 5.20
N GLU A 120 -0.26 -12.50 6.31
CA GLU A 120 0.03 -13.90 6.68
C GLU A 120 1.53 -14.23 6.74
N LEU A 121 2.39 -13.22 6.97
CA LEU A 121 3.83 -13.41 6.99
C LEU A 121 4.33 -13.93 8.35
N PRO A 122 5.43 -14.70 8.37
CA PRO A 122 6.02 -15.20 9.61
C PRO A 122 6.39 -14.06 10.57
N ARG A 123 6.04 -14.26 11.85
CA ARG A 123 6.37 -13.35 12.96
C ARG A 123 7.87 -13.11 13.10
N VAL A 124 8.23 -11.98 13.68
CA VAL A 124 9.60 -11.56 13.98
C VAL A 124 9.78 -11.29 15.46
N SER A 125 11.00 -11.46 15.93
CA SER A 125 11.42 -11.09 17.27
C SER A 125 12.81 -10.45 17.19
N PRO A 126 12.91 -9.20 16.70
CA PRO A 126 14.17 -8.48 16.76
C PRO A 126 14.62 -8.32 18.22
N GLY A 127 15.90 -8.02 18.41
CA GLY A 127 16.36 -7.50 19.71
C GLY A 127 15.72 -6.14 20.02
N PRO A 128 15.83 -5.63 21.25
CA PRO A 128 15.46 -4.24 21.52
C PRO A 128 16.34 -3.30 20.69
N PRO A 129 15.77 -2.40 19.87
CA PRO A 129 16.56 -1.42 19.16
C PRO A 129 17.21 -0.47 20.17
N THR A 130 18.51 -0.29 20.05
CA THR A 130 19.30 0.60 20.93
C THR A 130 19.31 2.03 20.41
N THR A 131 19.10 2.22 19.11
CA THR A 131 18.99 3.52 18.46
C THR A 131 17.72 3.61 17.61
N VAL A 132 17.29 4.83 17.33
CA VAL A 132 16.23 5.10 16.34
C VAL A 132 16.64 4.62 14.96
N ASP A 133 17.93 4.66 14.64
CA ASP A 133 18.45 4.10 13.38
C ASP A 133 18.11 2.62 13.20
N GLU A 134 18.36 1.81 14.24
CA GLU A 134 18.06 0.38 14.24
C GLU A 134 16.55 0.12 14.12
N LEU A 135 15.73 0.94 14.78
CA LEU A 135 14.27 0.89 14.65
C LEU A 135 13.81 1.13 13.21
N VAL A 136 14.37 2.14 12.54
CA VAL A 136 14.06 2.45 11.13
C VAL A 136 14.53 1.30 10.22
N ALA A 137 15.71 0.72 10.48
CA ALA A 137 16.23 -0.41 9.73
C ALA A 137 15.34 -1.66 9.86
N ASP A 138 14.89 -1.98 11.08
CA ASP A 138 13.95 -3.08 11.35
C ASP A 138 12.63 -2.88 10.57
N MET A 139 12.08 -1.67 10.59
CA MET A 139 10.85 -1.36 9.84
C MET A 139 11.06 -1.44 8.33
N GLY A 140 12.20 -0.97 7.81
CA GLY A 140 12.56 -1.13 6.40
C GLY A 140 12.64 -2.60 5.98
N ALA A 141 13.20 -3.46 6.83
CA ALA A 141 13.22 -4.91 6.59
C ALA A 141 11.81 -5.54 6.61
N VAL A 142 10.92 -5.06 7.48
CA VAL A 142 9.50 -5.47 7.47
C VAL A 142 8.81 -5.01 6.19
N LEU A 143 8.99 -3.76 5.77
CA LEU A 143 8.43 -3.25 4.52
C LEU A 143 8.90 -4.04 3.30
N ALA A 144 10.18 -4.40 3.23
CA ALA A 144 10.70 -5.24 2.14
C ALA A 144 9.98 -6.59 2.06
N ARG A 145 9.72 -7.22 3.21
CA ARG A 145 8.99 -8.50 3.27
C ARG A 145 7.52 -8.37 2.87
N VAL A 146 6.87 -7.28 3.27
CA VAL A 146 5.49 -6.98 2.89
C VAL A 146 5.41 -6.70 1.39
N ALA A 147 6.34 -5.92 0.85
CA ALA A 147 6.45 -5.62 -0.58
C ALA A 147 6.55 -6.88 -1.44
N ASP A 148 7.33 -7.87 -0.99
CA ASP A 148 7.49 -9.16 -1.67
C ASP A 148 6.22 -10.04 -1.61
N ALA A 149 5.37 -9.82 -0.61
CA ALA A 149 4.15 -10.60 -0.39
C ALA A 149 2.97 -10.06 -1.20
N ILE A 150 2.82 -8.73 -1.28
CA ILE A 150 1.73 -8.09 -2.01
C ILE A 150 1.98 -8.12 -3.52
N ARG A 151 0.89 -8.14 -4.29
CA ARG A 151 0.94 -8.23 -5.77
C ARG A 151 -0.05 -7.26 -6.40
N PRO A 152 0.18 -5.95 -6.29
CA PRO A 152 -0.71 -4.97 -6.89
C PRO A 152 -0.64 -5.05 -8.42
N ALA A 153 -1.77 -4.81 -9.07
CA ALA A 153 -1.83 -4.64 -10.52
C ALA A 153 -2.50 -3.31 -10.86
N ALA A 154 -1.85 -2.51 -11.71
CA ALA A 154 -2.46 -1.32 -12.25
C ALA A 154 -3.57 -1.68 -13.24
N LEU A 155 -4.68 -0.96 -13.17
CA LEU A 155 -5.72 -0.94 -14.17
C LEU A 155 -5.70 0.42 -14.86
N LEU A 156 -5.46 0.41 -16.17
CA LEU A 156 -5.32 1.61 -17.00
C LEU A 156 -6.41 1.62 -18.06
N ALA A 157 -7.35 2.55 -17.96
CA ALA A 157 -8.34 2.75 -19.01
C ALA A 157 -7.82 3.76 -20.04
N THR A 158 -7.83 3.40 -21.31
CA THR A 158 -7.41 4.29 -22.40
C THR A 158 -8.60 5.00 -23.05
N ASP A 159 -8.38 6.23 -23.51
CA ASP A 159 -9.35 6.97 -24.30
C ASP A 159 -9.57 6.25 -25.66
N PRO A 160 -10.82 5.93 -26.05
CA PRO A 160 -11.09 5.31 -27.34
C PRO A 160 -10.77 6.22 -28.54
N ALA A 161 -10.80 7.54 -28.38
CA ALA A 161 -10.45 8.52 -29.41
C ALA A 161 -8.94 8.77 -29.51
N ASP A 162 -8.22 8.57 -28.41
CA ASP A 162 -6.76 8.70 -28.32
C ASP A 162 -6.18 7.59 -27.43
N GLY A 163 -5.83 6.46 -28.06
CA GLY A 163 -5.30 5.30 -27.36
C GLY A 163 -3.96 5.52 -26.64
N ASP A 164 -3.32 6.68 -26.86
CA ASP A 164 -2.11 7.10 -26.17
C ASP A 164 -2.41 7.93 -24.90
N ARG A 165 -3.69 8.12 -24.54
CA ARG A 165 -4.13 8.80 -23.31
C ARG A 165 -4.89 7.86 -22.40
N THR A 166 -4.67 8.02 -21.09
CA THR A 166 -5.44 7.33 -20.05
C THR A 166 -6.54 8.22 -19.51
N THR A 167 -7.72 7.64 -19.31
CA THR A 167 -8.91 8.32 -18.76
C THR A 167 -9.05 8.12 -17.25
N PHE A 168 -8.54 7.01 -16.70
CA PHE A 168 -8.36 6.84 -15.27
C PHE A 168 -7.23 5.85 -14.95
N TRP A 169 -6.63 6.02 -13.77
CA TRP A 169 -5.68 5.08 -13.18
C TRP A 169 -6.30 4.44 -11.95
N ALA A 170 -6.18 3.13 -11.83
CA ALA A 170 -6.53 2.44 -10.61
C ALA A 170 -5.52 1.33 -10.31
N ILE A 171 -5.56 0.81 -9.08
CA ILE A 171 -4.74 -0.31 -8.63
C ILE A 171 -5.66 -1.31 -7.96
N ILE A 172 -5.62 -2.55 -8.45
CA ILE A 172 -6.26 -3.68 -7.79
C ILE A 172 -5.43 -4.01 -6.55
N TRP A 173 -6.01 -3.78 -5.37
CA TRP A 173 -5.37 -3.96 -4.08
C TRP A 173 -6.06 -5.09 -3.32
N ASN A 174 -5.76 -6.33 -3.68
CA ASN A 174 -6.49 -7.53 -3.24
C ASN A 174 -5.78 -8.34 -2.14
N TRP A 175 -4.46 -8.21 -1.98
CA TRP A 175 -3.67 -8.92 -0.96
C TRP A 175 -3.41 -8.03 0.26
N THR A 176 -4.47 -7.73 1.01
CA THR A 176 -4.47 -6.75 2.11
C THR A 176 -5.56 -7.11 3.12
N ILE A 177 -5.49 -6.53 4.32
CA ILE A 177 -6.55 -6.61 5.34
C ILE A 177 -7.91 -6.07 4.85
N TYR A 178 -7.92 -5.22 3.80
CA TYR A 178 -9.16 -4.73 3.19
C TYR A 178 -9.04 -4.65 1.66
N PRO A 179 -9.43 -5.70 0.94
CA PRO A 179 -9.40 -5.75 -0.52
C PRO A 179 -10.23 -4.63 -1.16
N ARG A 180 -9.61 -3.84 -2.04
CA ARG A 180 -10.24 -2.66 -2.64
C ARG A 180 -9.61 -2.28 -3.96
N LEU A 181 -10.29 -1.41 -4.71
CA LEU A 181 -9.71 -0.73 -5.86
C LEU A 181 -9.23 0.65 -5.41
N LEU A 182 -7.94 0.94 -5.56
CA LEU A 182 -7.39 2.28 -5.31
C LEU A 182 -7.46 3.07 -6.61
N VAL A 183 -8.31 4.09 -6.67
CA VAL A 183 -8.42 4.96 -7.83
C VAL A 183 -7.52 6.16 -7.59
N VAL A 184 -6.58 6.42 -8.49
CA VAL A 184 -5.53 7.43 -8.33
C VAL A 184 -5.74 8.54 -9.35
N ARG A 185 -5.68 9.79 -8.91
CA ARG A 185 -5.78 10.96 -9.78
C ARG A 185 -4.61 10.95 -10.78
N PRO A 186 -4.88 10.95 -12.10
CA PRO A 186 -3.81 11.08 -13.09
C PRO A 186 -3.08 12.41 -12.92
N SER A 187 -1.74 12.37 -12.91
CA SER A 187 -0.90 13.58 -12.86
C SER A 187 -0.34 13.94 -14.23
N GLY A 188 -0.23 15.24 -14.53
CA GLY A 188 0.38 15.76 -15.77
C GLY A 188 -0.31 15.30 -17.07
N ASP A 189 0.46 15.18 -18.16
CA ASP A 189 -0.03 14.61 -19.43
C ASP A 189 -0.27 13.10 -19.23
N ALA A 190 -1.51 12.72 -18.93
CA ALA A 190 -1.92 11.34 -18.64
C ALA A 190 -1.74 10.42 -19.86
N THR A 191 -0.50 9.99 -20.12
CA THR A 191 -0.19 9.06 -21.20
C THR A 191 -0.74 7.67 -20.89
N ALA A 192 -1.04 6.89 -21.92
CA ALA A 192 -1.48 5.50 -21.81
C ALA A 192 -0.34 4.51 -21.70
N GLN A 193 0.91 4.97 -21.78
CA GLN A 193 2.05 4.07 -21.82
C GLN A 193 2.36 3.58 -20.39
N PRO A 194 2.24 2.27 -20.11
CA PRO A 194 2.42 1.75 -18.76
C PRO A 194 3.79 2.10 -18.16
N ARG A 195 4.84 2.17 -18.99
CA ARG A 195 6.19 2.55 -18.55
C ARG A 195 6.27 3.95 -17.91
N ASP A 196 5.37 4.85 -18.26
CA ASP A 196 5.35 6.24 -17.75
C ASP A 196 4.42 6.38 -16.54
N VAL A 197 3.41 5.51 -16.43
CA VAL A 197 2.38 5.52 -15.38
C VAL A 197 2.79 4.69 -14.17
N LEU A 198 3.28 3.46 -14.39
CA LEU A 198 3.61 2.52 -13.34
C LEU A 198 4.60 3.06 -12.29
N PRO A 199 5.67 3.80 -12.66
CA PRO A 199 6.55 4.42 -11.66
C PRO A 199 5.84 5.47 -10.79
N ARG A 200 4.78 6.12 -11.29
CA ARG A 200 4.01 7.15 -10.55
C ARG A 200 3.00 6.54 -9.58
N LEU A 201 2.55 5.33 -9.86
CA LEU A 201 1.69 4.56 -8.96
C LEU A 201 2.49 3.79 -7.90
N SER A 202 3.81 3.64 -8.12
CA SER A 202 4.73 3.00 -7.19
C SER A 202 5.24 3.98 -6.14
N ASN A 203 5.75 3.46 -5.03
CA ASN A 203 6.50 4.21 -4.03
C ASN A 203 7.71 3.39 -3.54
N CYS A 204 8.38 3.85 -2.49
CA CYS A 204 9.55 3.17 -1.94
C CYS A 204 9.24 1.76 -1.37
N ALA A 205 8.01 1.51 -0.91
CA ALA A 205 7.58 0.27 -0.28
C ALA A 205 6.91 -0.65 -1.29
N VAL A 206 6.14 -0.09 -2.22
CA VAL A 206 5.33 -0.87 -3.14
C VAL A 206 5.68 -0.54 -4.57
N LYS A 207 6.14 -1.56 -5.29
CA LYS A 207 6.43 -1.49 -6.72
C LYS A 207 5.28 -2.08 -7.52
N ILE A 208 4.78 -1.32 -8.48
CA ILE A 208 3.71 -1.75 -9.37
C ILE A 208 4.29 -2.00 -10.75
N ASP A 209 4.57 -3.26 -11.04
CA ASP A 209 5.08 -3.69 -12.34
C ASP A 209 4.00 -4.36 -13.21
N ALA A 210 2.97 -4.93 -12.58
CA ALA A 210 1.88 -5.61 -13.26
C ALA A 210 0.82 -4.59 -13.72
N TYR A 211 0.32 -4.76 -14.94
CA TYR A 211 -0.74 -3.89 -15.46
C TYR A 211 -1.74 -4.64 -16.32
N ILE A 212 -2.95 -4.09 -16.36
CA ILE A 212 -4.05 -4.42 -17.24
C ILE A 212 -4.48 -3.11 -17.88
N SER A 213 -4.37 -3.00 -19.20
CA SER A 213 -4.78 -1.84 -19.96
C SER A 213 -5.90 -2.23 -20.93
N ALA A 214 -6.98 -1.45 -20.94
CA ALA A 214 -8.13 -1.71 -21.80
C ALA A 214 -8.79 -0.38 -22.22
N PRO A 215 -9.52 -0.35 -23.35
CA PRO A 215 -10.37 0.79 -23.68
C PRO A 215 -11.35 1.09 -22.55
N GLN A 216 -11.68 2.36 -22.31
CA GLN A 216 -12.56 2.80 -21.21
C GLN A 216 -13.86 1.99 -21.09
N GLU A 217 -14.58 1.76 -22.19
CA GLU A 217 -15.83 0.96 -22.18
C GLU A 217 -15.60 -0.50 -21.76
N THR A 218 -14.44 -1.05 -22.11
CA THR A 218 -14.03 -2.40 -21.71
C THR A 218 -13.72 -2.39 -20.22
N ALA A 219 -12.93 -1.43 -19.72
CA ALA A 219 -12.66 -1.29 -18.28
C ALA A 219 -13.94 -1.08 -17.45
N LYS A 220 -14.89 -0.27 -17.94
CA LYS A 220 -16.23 -0.08 -17.35
C LYS A 220 -16.95 -1.41 -17.17
N SER A 221 -16.84 -2.28 -18.17
CA SER A 221 -17.50 -3.58 -18.16
C SER A 221 -16.94 -4.53 -17.08
N LEU A 222 -15.77 -4.28 -16.50
CA LEU A 222 -15.30 -5.05 -15.33
C LEU A 222 -16.09 -4.72 -14.07
N PHE A 223 -16.54 -3.48 -13.90
CA PHE A 223 -17.09 -3.03 -12.62
C PHE A 223 -18.61 -2.82 -12.66
N ILE A 224 -19.19 -2.54 -13.83
CA ILE A 224 -20.55 -2.01 -13.95
C ILE A 224 -21.48 -2.93 -14.80
N THR A 225 -21.00 -4.03 -15.39
CA THR A 225 -21.83 -4.90 -16.29
C THR A 225 -23.01 -5.58 -15.61
N HIS A 226 -23.05 -5.60 -14.28
CA HIS A 226 -24.23 -6.00 -13.53
C HIS A 226 -24.96 -4.72 -13.13
N ASN A 227 -26.10 -4.41 -13.75
CA ASN A 227 -26.97 -3.25 -13.46
C ASN A 227 -27.44 -3.14 -11.98
N SER A 228 -27.02 -4.06 -11.12
CA SER A 228 -27.27 -4.08 -9.68
C SER A 228 -26.02 -3.78 -8.82
N SER A 229 -24.82 -3.65 -9.43
CA SER A 229 -23.59 -3.37 -8.69
C SER A 229 -23.56 -1.91 -8.24
N ARG A 230 -23.35 -1.68 -6.95
CA ARG A 230 -23.24 -0.35 -6.36
C ARG A 230 -21.79 -0.05 -6.01
N MET A 231 -21.30 1.11 -6.44
CA MET A 231 -19.96 1.58 -6.10
C MET A 231 -20.01 2.43 -4.82
N TYR A 232 -19.09 2.15 -3.89
CA TYR A 232 -18.90 2.95 -2.69
C TYR A 232 -17.46 3.44 -2.59
N VAL A 233 -17.28 4.70 -2.23
CA VAL A 233 -16.01 5.24 -1.76
C VAL A 233 -15.92 5.04 -0.25
N VAL A 234 -14.94 4.24 0.17
CA VAL A 234 -14.75 3.79 1.55
C VAL A 234 -13.46 4.33 2.19
N ALA A 235 -12.73 5.18 1.50
CA ALA A 235 -11.68 6.01 2.08
C ALA A 235 -11.11 6.90 0.99
N SER A 236 -10.46 7.97 1.40
CA SER A 236 -9.74 8.87 0.51
C SER A 236 -8.53 9.46 1.21
N ASP A 237 -7.60 9.96 0.40
CA ASP A 237 -6.51 10.81 0.82
C ASP A 237 -6.46 12.04 -0.10
N PRO A 238 -6.64 13.27 0.43
CA PRO A 238 -7.07 13.59 1.81
C PRO A 238 -8.44 13.00 2.20
N SER A 239 -8.66 12.80 3.51
CA SER A 239 -9.88 12.17 4.05
C SER A 239 -11.14 13.03 3.87
N LEU A 240 -12.20 12.44 3.31
CA LEU A 240 -13.55 12.99 3.24
C LEU A 240 -14.39 12.47 4.43
N GLU A 241 -14.07 12.91 5.65
CA GLU A 241 -14.66 12.34 6.89
C GLU A 241 -16.19 12.39 6.95
N ALA A 242 -16.83 13.33 6.25
CA ALA A 242 -18.28 13.56 6.33
C ALA A 242 -19.15 12.58 5.52
N LEU A 243 -18.56 11.73 4.68
CA LEU A 243 -19.33 10.96 3.68
C LEU A 243 -19.11 9.45 3.74
N TRP A 244 -18.66 8.86 4.86
CA TRP A 244 -18.27 7.44 4.89
C TRP A 244 -19.39 6.44 5.28
N PRO A 245 -19.64 5.36 4.50
CA PRO A 245 -19.22 5.13 3.12
C PRO A 245 -20.06 5.95 2.13
N TYR A 246 -19.43 6.52 1.11
CA TYR A 246 -20.10 7.36 0.13
C TYR A 246 -20.58 6.49 -1.02
N GLN A 247 -21.88 6.37 -1.22
CA GLN A 247 -22.40 5.67 -2.39
C GLN A 247 -22.33 6.61 -3.60
N VAL A 248 -21.59 6.20 -4.63
CA VAL A 248 -21.59 6.93 -5.91
C VAL A 248 -22.98 6.77 -6.54
N PRO A 249 -23.62 7.86 -6.99
CA PRO A 249 -24.92 7.79 -7.65
C PRO A 249 -24.86 6.87 -8.88
N PRO A 250 -25.90 6.04 -9.11
CA PRO A 250 -25.93 5.16 -10.27
C PRO A 250 -25.78 5.93 -11.59
N GLY A 251 -24.80 5.55 -12.40
CA GLY A 251 -24.49 6.20 -13.67
C GLY A 251 -23.37 7.23 -13.61
N GLU A 252 -22.93 7.63 -12.43
CA GLU A 252 -21.85 8.62 -12.21
C GLU A 252 -20.49 7.95 -11.90
N GLU A 253 -20.40 6.61 -11.97
CA GLU A 253 -19.18 5.88 -11.61
C GLU A 253 -17.99 6.24 -12.50
N LEU A 254 -18.24 6.50 -13.79
CA LEU A 254 -17.19 6.93 -14.72
C LEU A 254 -16.68 8.35 -14.40
N GLU A 255 -17.58 9.24 -13.99
CA GLU A 255 -17.20 10.59 -13.57
C GLU A 255 -16.38 10.52 -12.28
N ALA A 256 -16.75 9.63 -11.36
CA ALA A 256 -15.97 9.35 -10.16
C ALA A 256 -14.57 8.81 -10.49
N PHE A 257 -14.46 7.81 -11.37
CA PHE A 257 -13.16 7.28 -11.81
C PHE A 257 -12.27 8.33 -12.50
N GLY A 258 -12.89 9.21 -13.29
CA GLY A 258 -12.20 10.29 -13.98
C GLY A 258 -11.91 11.53 -13.13
N TYR A 259 -12.23 11.52 -11.82
CA TYR A 259 -12.14 12.69 -10.93
C TYR A 259 -12.93 13.91 -11.44
N GLN A 260 -14.03 13.67 -12.15
CA GLN A 260 -14.95 14.70 -12.64
C GLN A 260 -16.11 14.95 -11.68
N HIS A 261 -16.30 14.05 -10.71
CA HIS A 261 -17.34 14.17 -9.69
C HIS A 261 -16.98 15.26 -8.65
N PRO A 262 -17.88 16.24 -8.35
CA PRO A 262 -17.58 17.37 -7.46
C PRO A 262 -17.09 16.95 -6.07
N ASP A 263 -17.69 15.91 -5.48
CA ASP A 263 -17.31 15.42 -4.16
C ASP A 263 -15.89 14.83 -4.08
N LEU A 264 -15.21 14.65 -5.22
CA LEU A 264 -13.83 14.14 -5.30
C LEU A 264 -12.80 15.20 -5.73
N GLU A 265 -13.19 16.48 -5.88
CA GLU A 265 -12.34 17.54 -6.46
C GLU A 265 -11.00 17.74 -5.72
N GLY A 266 -10.96 17.49 -4.40
CA GLY A 266 -9.76 17.62 -3.57
C GLY A 266 -9.02 16.32 -3.25
N VAL A 267 -9.46 15.18 -3.78
CA VAL A 267 -8.91 13.85 -3.45
C VAL A 267 -7.84 13.43 -4.45
N ASP A 268 -6.69 12.95 -3.96
CA ASP A 268 -5.61 12.43 -4.80
C ASP A 268 -5.75 10.92 -5.04
N VAL A 269 -6.22 10.18 -4.03
CA VAL A 269 -6.52 8.75 -4.12
C VAL A 269 -7.76 8.40 -3.32
N PHE A 270 -8.61 7.52 -3.84
CA PHE A 270 -9.72 6.95 -3.07
C PHE A 270 -9.81 5.44 -3.20
N ALA A 271 -10.32 4.80 -2.16
CA ALA A 271 -10.64 3.39 -2.13
C ALA A 271 -12.10 3.17 -2.55
N ALA A 272 -12.29 2.41 -3.61
CA ALA A 272 -13.58 1.99 -4.11
C ALA A 272 -13.83 0.51 -3.80
N VAL A 273 -15.06 0.20 -3.42
CA VAL A 273 -15.60 -1.16 -3.34
C VAL A 273 -16.90 -1.28 -4.11
N PHE A 274 -17.21 -2.49 -4.57
CA PHE A 274 -18.40 -2.78 -5.35
C PHE A 274 -19.24 -3.81 -4.62
N ASP A 275 -20.51 -3.47 -4.36
CA ASP A 275 -21.50 -4.39 -3.82
C ASP A 275 -22.35 -4.91 -4.97
N GLY A 276 -22.13 -6.17 -5.36
CA GLY A 276 -22.82 -6.81 -6.48
C GLY A 276 -22.24 -8.20 -6.79
N PRO A 277 -22.79 -8.90 -7.81
CA PRO A 277 -22.24 -10.19 -8.22
C PRO A 277 -20.78 -10.05 -8.61
N SER A 278 -19.93 -10.98 -8.15
CA SER A 278 -18.52 -11.00 -8.55
C SER A 278 -18.38 -11.15 -10.06
N VAL A 279 -17.34 -10.52 -10.61
CA VAL A 279 -17.03 -10.63 -12.04
C VAL A 279 -16.73 -12.09 -12.36
N GLY A 280 -17.64 -12.74 -13.06
CA GLY A 280 -17.46 -14.14 -13.47
C GLY A 280 -16.25 -14.30 -14.39
N ILE A 281 -15.59 -15.46 -14.29
CA ILE A 281 -14.45 -15.85 -15.16
C ILE A 281 -14.80 -15.69 -16.65
N GLY A 282 -16.05 -15.92 -17.06
CA GLY A 282 -16.51 -15.73 -18.44
C GLY A 282 -16.42 -14.28 -18.94
N THR A 283 -16.73 -13.29 -18.09
CA THR A 283 -16.58 -11.86 -18.42
C THR A 283 -15.11 -11.52 -18.60
N LEU A 284 -14.24 -12.01 -17.70
CA LEU A 284 -12.78 -11.82 -17.79
C LEU A 284 -12.20 -12.44 -19.06
N LEU A 285 -12.61 -13.67 -19.42
CA LEU A 285 -12.18 -14.35 -20.64
C LEU A 285 -12.64 -13.63 -21.92
N GLY A 286 -13.86 -13.08 -21.92
CA GLY A 286 -14.39 -12.30 -23.04
C GLY A 286 -13.66 -10.98 -23.27
N MET A 287 -12.97 -10.47 -22.25
CA MET A 287 -12.21 -9.22 -22.31
C MET A 287 -10.76 -9.40 -22.76
N LEU A 288 -10.19 -10.60 -22.62
CA LEU A 288 -8.80 -10.90 -23.00
C LEU A 288 -8.37 -10.40 -24.39
N PRO A 289 -9.19 -10.46 -25.46
CA PRO A 289 -8.77 -9.97 -26.77
C PRO A 289 -8.59 -8.44 -26.85
N ARG A 290 -9.19 -7.69 -25.91
CA ARG A 290 -9.22 -6.22 -25.86
C ARG A 290 -8.35 -5.65 -24.74
N VAL A 291 -7.60 -6.51 -24.06
CA VAL A 291 -6.75 -6.17 -22.92
C VAL A 291 -5.29 -6.30 -23.34
N ARG A 292 -4.49 -5.28 -23.01
CA ARG A 292 -3.03 -5.35 -23.02
C ARG A 292 -2.55 -5.59 -21.59
N THR A 293 -1.71 -6.59 -21.38
CA THR A 293 -1.20 -6.90 -20.04
C THR A 293 0.18 -7.56 -20.15
N ASN A 294 1.02 -7.38 -19.13
CA ASN A 294 2.24 -8.16 -18.93
C ASN A 294 2.05 -9.32 -17.92
N ILE A 295 0.83 -9.53 -17.44
CA ILE A 295 0.47 -10.63 -16.54
C ILE A 295 0.24 -11.87 -17.38
N SER A 296 0.80 -13.01 -16.97
CA SER A 296 0.56 -14.27 -17.65
C SER A 296 -0.90 -14.73 -17.48
N PRO A 297 -1.50 -15.44 -18.45
CA PRO A 297 -2.87 -15.95 -18.32
C PRO A 297 -3.09 -16.82 -17.08
N PHE A 298 -2.08 -17.58 -16.65
CA PHE A 298 -2.11 -18.38 -15.42
C PHE A 298 -1.89 -17.55 -14.16
N GLY A 299 -1.33 -16.34 -14.28
CA GLY A 299 -1.14 -15.39 -13.20
C GLY A 299 -2.37 -14.54 -12.89
N LEU A 300 -3.24 -14.28 -13.88
CA LEU A 300 -4.46 -13.47 -13.72
C LEU A 300 -5.37 -13.96 -12.59
N GLY A 301 -5.53 -15.28 -12.43
CA GLY A 301 -6.30 -15.85 -11.32
C GLY A 301 -5.79 -15.40 -9.95
N ARG A 302 -4.48 -15.39 -9.75
CA ARG A 302 -3.84 -14.97 -8.49
C ARG A 302 -3.93 -13.46 -8.20
N TYR A 303 -4.08 -12.64 -9.23
CA TYR A 303 -4.32 -11.18 -9.08
C TYR A 303 -5.80 -10.85 -8.81
N LEU A 304 -6.68 -11.83 -8.93
CA LEU A 304 -8.11 -11.70 -8.68
C LEU A 304 -8.56 -12.55 -7.47
N GLU A 305 -7.71 -13.44 -6.99
CA GLU A 305 -7.84 -14.12 -5.70
C GLU A 305 -7.72 -13.09 -4.57
N ILE A 306 -8.64 -13.17 -3.63
CA ILE A 306 -8.62 -12.46 -2.35
C ILE A 306 -8.13 -13.50 -1.32
N PRO A 307 -7.15 -13.20 -0.46
CA PRO A 307 -6.73 -14.09 0.63
C PRO A 307 -7.90 -14.53 1.51
#